data_AF-A0A9Q3JVG8-F1
#
_entry.id   AF-A0A9Q3JVG8-F1
#
_cell.length_a   1.000
_cell.length_b   1.000
_cell.length_c   1.000
_cell.angle_alpha   90.00
_cell.angle_beta   90.00
_cell.angle_gamma   90.00
#
_symmetry.space_group_name_H-M   'P 1'
#
loop_
_entity.id
_entity.type
_entity.pdbx_description
1 polymer ?
#
loop_
_entity_poly.entity_id
_entity_poly.type
_entity_poly.pdbx_seq_one_letter_code
_entity_poly.pdbx_strand_id
1 'polypeptide(L)'
;MEHPAFRKFNEQEASQIAQMLEEMLLPRQVKAQLCSQRGSDRPVILQEVYNQVKKIKKDKLQGRRPIDSLVDTLKEENFAWSSARNSEGHINSLFFTHPLVIKLLHGFPHVSLMDCTYKTNK
;
A
#
# COMPACT_ATOMS: atom_id res chain seq x y z
N MET A 1 -12.95 -19.86 23.17
CA MET A 1 -11.80 -18.95 23.00
C MET A 1 -11.65 -18.66 21.52
N GLU A 2 -11.74 -17.40 21.09
CA GLU A 2 -11.50 -17.04 19.69
C GLU A 2 -10.01 -17.23 19.33
N HIS A 3 -9.74 -17.85 18.18
CA HIS A 3 -8.38 -18.07 17.71
C HIS A 3 -7.72 -16.72 17.36
N PRO A 4 -6.48 -16.44 17.77
CA PRO A 4 -5.84 -15.12 17.61
C PRO A 4 -5.81 -14.61 16.15
N ALA A 5 -5.77 -15.50 15.17
CA ALA A 5 -5.80 -15.14 13.74
C ALA A 5 -7.13 -14.53 13.25
N PHE A 6 -8.26 -14.79 13.93
CA PHE A 6 -9.60 -14.32 13.54
C PHE A 6 -10.15 -13.22 14.45
N ARG A 7 -9.34 -12.79 15.41
CA ARG A 7 -9.64 -11.75 16.39
C ARG A 7 -9.58 -10.37 15.72
N LYS A 8 -10.52 -9.49 16.05
CA LYS A 8 -10.67 -8.16 15.42
C LYS A 8 -10.21 -7.04 16.35
N PHE A 9 -9.69 -5.97 15.76
CA PHE A 9 -9.55 -4.67 16.42
C PHE A 9 -10.92 -4.00 16.56
N ASN A 10 -11.10 -3.20 17.60
CA ASN A 10 -12.30 -2.37 17.73
C ASN A 10 -12.25 -1.20 16.72
N GLU A 11 -13.33 -0.44 16.60
CA GLU A 11 -13.41 0.67 15.62
C GLU A 11 -12.39 1.79 15.88
N GLN A 12 -12.14 2.11 17.15
CA GLN A 12 -11.15 3.13 17.53
C GLN A 12 -9.74 2.74 17.11
N GLU A 13 -9.35 1.50 17.39
CA GLU A 13 -8.06 0.93 17.01
C GLU A 13 -7.92 0.78 15.50
N ALA A 14 -9.01 0.41 14.81
CA ALA A 14 -9.03 0.37 13.36
C ALA A 14 -8.79 1.75 12.74
N SER A 15 -9.42 2.79 13.28
CA SER A 15 -9.23 4.17 12.86
C SER A 15 -7.80 4.65 13.13
N GLN A 16 -7.25 4.30 14.30
CA GLN A 16 -5.88 4.63 14.65
C GLN A 16 -4.86 3.95 13.72
N ILE A 17 -5.07 2.66 13.43
CA ILE A 17 -4.23 1.93 12.47
C ILE A 17 -4.33 2.59 11.08
N ALA A 18 -5.51 3.03 10.66
CA ALA A 18 -5.68 3.74 9.39
C ALA A 18 -4.86 5.04 9.36
N GLN A 19 -4.90 5.85 10.42
CA GLN A 19 -4.08 7.05 10.55
C GLN A 19 -2.57 6.75 10.48
N MET A 20 -2.10 5.74 11.22
CA MET A 20 -0.69 5.34 11.17
C MET A 20 -0.26 4.89 9.75
N LEU A 21 -1.16 4.26 8.98
CA LEU A 21 -0.87 3.88 7.60
C LEU A 21 -0.79 5.10 6.66
N GLU A 22 -1.57 6.15 6.91
CA GLU A 22 -1.48 7.42 6.17
C GLU A 22 -0.16 8.14 6.45
N GLU A 23 0.38 8.00 7.66
CA GLU A 23 1.71 8.46 8.06
C GLU A 23 2.86 7.55 7.56
N MET A 24 2.56 6.57 6.70
CA MET A 24 3.51 5.61 6.12
C MET A 24 4.21 4.68 7.11
N LEU A 25 3.63 4.43 8.30
CA LEU A 25 4.19 3.47 9.25
C LEU A 25 4.07 2.04 8.72
N LEU A 26 5.14 1.28 8.89
CA LEU A 26 5.16 -0.14 8.58
C LEU A 26 4.33 -0.94 9.61
N PRO A 27 3.72 -2.08 9.23
CA PRO A 27 2.94 -2.92 10.15
C PRO A 27 3.68 -3.32 11.44
N ARG A 28 5.01 -3.44 11.39
CA ARG A 28 5.85 -3.69 12.58
C ARG A 28 5.89 -2.48 13.53
N GLN A 29 5.95 -1.27 12.99
CA GLN A 29 5.93 -0.02 13.77
C GLN A 29 4.53 0.20 14.37
N VAL A 30 3.48 -0.04 13.58
CA VAL A 30 2.08 -0.04 14.05
C VAL A 30 1.91 -0.98 15.25
N LYS A 31 2.39 -2.23 15.15
CA LYS A 31 2.37 -3.18 16.28
C LYS A 31 3.08 -2.59 17.50
N ALA A 32 4.30 -2.07 17.33
CA ALA A 32 5.10 -1.55 18.44
C ALA A 32 4.36 -0.41 19.18
N GLN A 33 3.74 0.49 18.44
CA GLN A 33 2.98 1.62 18.99
C GLN A 33 1.68 1.17 19.68
N LEU A 34 0.98 0.17 19.13
CA LEU A 34 -0.19 -0.41 19.79
C LEU A 34 0.19 -1.14 21.09
N CYS A 35 1.31 -1.85 21.11
CA CYS A 35 1.81 -2.53 22.31
C CYS A 35 2.20 -1.54 23.41
N SER A 36 2.84 -0.42 23.08
CA SER A 36 3.24 0.59 24.08
C SER A 36 2.04 1.30 24.71
N GLN A 37 0.94 1.46 23.97
CA GLN A 37 -0.27 2.13 24.47
C GLN A 37 -1.15 1.22 25.34
N ARG A 38 -1.23 -0.09 25.04
CA ARG A 38 -2.07 -1.04 25.78
C ARG A 38 -1.42 -1.64 27.02
N GLY A 39 -0.10 -1.56 27.15
CA GLY A 39 0.62 -2.25 28.23
C GLY A 39 0.48 -3.77 28.15
N SER A 40 0.42 -4.44 29.32
CA SER A 40 0.41 -5.92 29.44
C SER A 40 -0.97 -6.57 29.34
N ASP A 41 -2.05 -5.81 29.21
CA ASP A 41 -3.43 -6.31 29.32
C ASP A 41 -3.83 -7.22 28.14
N ARG A 42 -3.28 -6.95 26.94
CA ARG A 42 -3.51 -7.78 25.75
C ARG A 42 -2.40 -7.65 24.70
N PRO A 43 -1.56 -8.67 24.48
CA PRO A 43 -0.49 -8.62 23.49
C PRO A 43 -1.06 -8.57 22.06
N VAL A 44 -0.59 -7.60 21.26
CA VAL A 44 -0.93 -7.48 19.84
C VAL A 44 -0.03 -8.39 19.01
N ILE A 45 -0.62 -9.23 18.17
CA ILE A 45 0.12 -10.12 17.27
C ILE A 45 0.26 -9.47 15.91
N LEU A 46 1.42 -9.62 15.27
CA LEU A 46 1.69 -8.99 13.98
C LEU A 46 0.71 -9.42 12.88
N GLN A 47 0.24 -10.66 12.93
CA GLN A 47 -0.77 -11.19 12.00
C GLN A 47 -2.12 -10.46 12.12
N GLU A 48 -2.53 -10.06 13.33
CA GLU A 48 -3.75 -9.27 13.52
C GLU A 48 -3.61 -7.93 12.81
N VAL A 49 -2.46 -7.26 12.99
CA VAL A 49 -2.14 -6.00 12.31
C VAL A 49 -2.19 -6.18 10.80
N TYR A 50 -1.55 -7.20 10.24
CA TYR A 50 -1.61 -7.47 8.80
C TYR A 50 -3.04 -7.70 8.31
N ASN A 51 -3.85 -8.46 9.04
CA ASN A 51 -5.26 -8.71 8.70
C ASN A 51 -6.06 -7.40 8.69
N GLN A 52 -5.84 -6.53 9.67
CA GLN A 52 -6.50 -5.24 9.76
C GLN A 52 -6.06 -4.27 8.66
N VAL A 53 -4.75 -4.20 8.39
CA VAL A 53 -4.21 -3.41 7.28
C VAL A 53 -4.79 -3.89 5.95
N LYS A 54 -4.90 -5.21 5.76
CA LYS A 54 -5.52 -5.80 4.57
C LYS A 54 -7.00 -5.39 4.45
N LYS A 55 -7.73 -5.41 5.57
CA LYS A 55 -9.13 -4.95 5.62
C LYS A 55 -9.25 -3.47 5.23
N ILE A 56 -8.47 -2.59 5.87
CA ILE A 56 -8.47 -1.14 5.59
C ILE A 56 -8.17 -0.87 4.11
N LYS A 57 -7.14 -1.52 3.55
CA LYS A 57 -6.80 -1.37 2.12
C LYS A 57 -7.93 -1.85 1.20
N LYS A 58 -8.60 -2.95 1.55
CA LYS A 58 -9.75 -3.47 0.78
C LYS A 58 -10.93 -2.51 0.84
N ASP A 59 -11.21 -1.95 2.02
CA ASP A 59 -12.31 -1.01 2.23
C ASP A 59 -12.05 0.31 1.47
N LYS A 60 -10.80 0.80 1.47
CA LYS A 60 -10.36 1.98 0.70
C LYS A 60 -10.56 1.79 -0.81
N LEU A 61 -10.40 0.57 -1.31
CA LEU A 61 -10.63 0.27 -2.73
C LEU A 61 -12.13 0.25 -3.11
N GLN A 62 -13.05 0.14 -2.14
CA GLN A 62 -14.51 0.11 -2.40
C GLN A 62 -14.93 -0.89 -3.49
N GLY A 63 -14.23 -2.04 -3.58
CA GLY A 63 -14.48 -3.06 -4.61
C GLY A 63 -13.83 -2.77 -5.98
N ARG A 64 -13.19 -1.61 -6.18
CA ARG A 64 -12.37 -1.31 -7.36
C ARG A 64 -11.11 -2.17 -7.36
N ARG A 65 -10.58 -2.43 -8.55
CA ARG A 65 -9.30 -3.14 -8.69
C ARG A 65 -8.16 -2.20 -8.31
N PRO A 66 -7.10 -2.68 -7.63
CA PRO A 66 -5.97 -1.85 -7.24
C PRO A 66 -5.33 -1.08 -8.41
N ILE A 67 -5.23 -1.71 -9.59
CA ILE A 67 -4.61 -1.09 -10.77
C ILE A 67 -5.46 0.04 -11.36
N ASP A 68 -6.79 -0.08 -11.30
CA ASP A 68 -7.69 0.98 -11.76
C ASP A 68 -7.63 2.18 -10.80
N SER A 69 -7.65 1.92 -9.49
CA SER A 69 -7.46 2.97 -8.47
C SER A 69 -6.11 3.67 -8.60
N LEU A 70 -5.04 2.92 -8.95
CA LEU A 70 -3.72 3.51 -9.18
C LEU A 70 -3.74 4.47 -10.38
N VAL A 71 -4.36 4.08 -11.49
CA VAL A 71 -4.48 4.94 -12.67
C VAL A 71 -5.27 6.21 -12.36
N ASP A 72 -6.32 6.11 -11.56
CA ASP A 72 -7.08 7.29 -11.14
C ASP A 72 -6.21 8.24 -10.30
N THR A 73 -5.45 7.73 -9.34
CA THR A 73 -4.47 8.54 -8.58
C THR A 73 -3.40 9.17 -9.49
N LEU A 74 -2.88 8.44 -10.48
CA LEU A 74 -1.91 9.00 -11.43
C LEU A 74 -2.49 10.16 -12.24
N LYS A 75 -3.78 10.11 -12.59
CA LYS A 75 -4.47 11.23 -13.25
C LYS A 75 -4.65 12.42 -12.29
N GLU A 76 -5.10 12.15 -11.07
CA GLU A 76 -5.33 13.18 -10.03
C GLU A 76 -4.04 13.94 -9.70
N GLU A 77 -2.93 13.23 -9.58
CA GLU A 77 -1.60 13.79 -9.26
C GLU A 77 -0.84 14.27 -10.51
N ASN A 78 -1.50 14.33 -11.68
CA ASN A 78 -0.94 14.81 -12.94
C ASN A 78 0.37 14.11 -13.37
N PHE A 79 0.48 12.81 -13.11
CA PHE A 79 1.56 11.99 -13.63
C PHE A 79 1.38 11.78 -15.14
N ALA A 80 2.49 11.65 -15.87
CA ALA A 80 2.44 11.09 -17.21
C ALA A 80 2.32 9.58 -17.09
N TRP A 81 1.37 8.97 -17.80
CA TRP A 81 1.16 7.53 -17.76
C TRP A 81 0.64 7.01 -19.10
N SER A 82 0.89 5.72 -19.34
CA SER A 82 0.40 4.96 -20.49
C SER A 82 0.10 3.55 -20.04
N SER A 83 -0.98 2.95 -20.55
CA SER A 83 -1.35 1.58 -20.21
C SER A 83 -1.74 0.78 -21.44
N ALA A 84 -1.42 -0.51 -21.40
CA ALA A 84 -1.93 -1.50 -22.33
C ALA A 84 -3.06 -2.30 -21.65
N ARG A 85 -4.09 -2.61 -22.42
CA ARG A 85 -5.23 -3.41 -21.99
C ARG A 85 -5.30 -4.71 -22.80
N ASN A 86 -5.73 -5.79 -22.15
CA ASN A 86 -6.01 -7.05 -22.83
C ASN A 86 -7.38 -7.01 -23.55
N SER A 87 -7.75 -8.11 -24.21
CA SER A 87 -9.04 -8.28 -24.91
C SER A 87 -10.27 -8.11 -24.01
N GLU A 88 -10.13 -8.32 -22.70
CA GLU A 88 -11.18 -8.13 -21.69
C GLU A 88 -11.25 -6.69 -21.17
N GLY A 89 -10.39 -5.80 -21.67
CA GLY A 89 -10.32 -4.40 -21.21
C GLY A 89 -9.53 -4.20 -19.90
N HIS A 90 -8.90 -5.25 -19.37
CA HIS A 90 -8.10 -5.21 -18.15
C HIS A 90 -6.68 -4.68 -18.42
N ILE A 91 -6.19 -3.80 -17.55
CA ILE A 91 -4.81 -3.29 -17.63
C ILE A 91 -3.82 -4.43 -17.35
N ASN A 92 -2.93 -4.71 -18.29
CA ASN A 92 -1.87 -5.73 -18.15
C ASN A 92 -0.47 -5.13 -18.11
N SER A 93 -0.31 -3.87 -18.49
CA SER A 93 0.96 -3.14 -18.41
C SER A 93 0.69 -1.66 -18.17
N LEU A 94 1.48 -1.05 -17.30
CA LEU A 94 1.36 0.35 -16.90
C LEU A 94 2.76 0.97 -16.83
N PHE A 95 2.97 2.02 -17.60
CA PHE A 95 4.12 2.91 -17.49
C PHE A 95 3.66 4.24 -16.91
N PHE A 96 4.41 4.78 -15.97
CA PHE A 96 4.12 6.10 -15.40
C PHE A 96 5.40 6.77 -14.92
N THR A 97 5.39 8.10 -14.91
CA THR A 97 6.52 8.91 -14.43
C THR A 97 6.04 10.29 -13.97
N HIS A 98 6.71 10.86 -12.97
CA HIS A 98 6.40 12.19 -12.49
C HIS A 98 6.89 13.24 -13.51
N PRO A 99 6.14 14.33 -13.79
CA PRO A 99 6.53 15.32 -14.80
C PRO A 99 7.91 15.94 -14.57
N LEU A 100 8.32 16.09 -13.31
CA LEU A 100 9.68 16.54 -12.96
C LEU A 100 10.76 15.60 -13.50
N VAL A 101 10.54 14.29 -13.44
CA VAL A 101 11.49 13.29 -13.93
C VAL A 101 11.62 13.41 -15.45
N ILE A 102 10.53 13.66 -16.18
CA ILE A 102 10.58 13.92 -17.62
C ILE A 102 11.47 15.14 -17.92
N LYS A 103 11.29 16.24 -17.19
CA LYS A 103 12.13 17.45 -17.33
C LYS A 103 13.61 17.15 -17.06
N LEU A 104 13.90 16.36 -16.02
CA LEU A 104 15.26 15.94 -15.69
C LEU A 104 15.87 15.08 -16.80
N LEU A 105 15.12 14.11 -17.34
CA LEU A 105 15.58 13.25 -18.44
C LEU A 105 15.90 14.04 -19.71
N HIS A 106 15.18 15.13 -19.99
CA HIS A 106 15.53 16.04 -21.09
C HIS A 106 16.84 16.79 -20.86
N GLY A 107 17.17 17.14 -19.61
CA GLY A 107 18.41 17.83 -19.25
C GLY A 107 19.62 16.91 -19.06
N PHE A 108 19.38 15.65 -18.68
CA PHE A 108 20.39 14.64 -18.40
C PHE A 108 20.05 13.36 -19.18
N PRO A 109 20.49 13.24 -20.45
CA PRO A 109 20.11 12.12 -21.32
C PRO A 109 20.77 10.80 -20.93
N HIS A 110 21.71 10.80 -19.99
CA HIS A 110 22.37 9.59 -19.50
C HIS A 110 21.48 8.93 -18.43
N VAL A 111 20.93 7.77 -18.77
CA VAL A 111 20.09 6.97 -17.87
C VAL A 111 20.80 5.66 -17.57
N SER A 112 20.94 5.35 -16.28
CA SER A 112 21.41 4.03 -15.83
C SER A 112 20.20 3.17 -15.50
N LEU A 113 19.98 2.10 -16.27
CA LEU A 113 18.97 1.10 -15.96
C LEU A 113 19.53 0.14 -14.90
N MET A 114 18.90 0.12 -13.73
CA MET A 114 19.21 -0.86 -12.69
C MET A 114 18.13 -1.93 -12.68
N ASP A 115 18.50 -3.18 -12.97
CA ASP A 115 17.61 -4.32 -12.82
C ASP A 115 17.49 -4.68 -11.33
N CYS A 116 16.49 -4.12 -10.67
CA CYS A 116 16.16 -4.43 -9.29
C CYS A 116 15.24 -5.66 -9.25
N THR A 117 15.80 -6.84 -9.52
CA THR A 117 15.07 -8.10 -9.32
C THR A 117 14.89 -8.34 -7.82
N TYR A 118 13.66 -8.17 -7.33
CA TYR A 118 13.32 -8.50 -5.95
C TYR A 118 13.43 -10.01 -5.74
N LYS A 119 14.43 -10.44 -4.97
CA LYS A 119 14.53 -11.84 -4.51
C LYS A 119 13.37 -12.13 -3.56
N THR A 120 12.33 -12.79 -4.05
CA THR A 120 11.26 -13.32 -3.20
C THR A 120 11.84 -14.42 -2.31
N ASN A 121 11.97 -14.17 -1.01
CA ASN A 121 12.27 -15.23 -0.04
C ASN A 121 11.10 -16.24 -0.02
N LYS A 122 11.43 -17.51 -0.23
CA LYS A 122 10.54 -18.65 0.06
C LYS A 122 10.56 -18.94 1.56
#